data_AF-A0A7Y4ZRR4-F1
#
_entry.id   AF-A0A7Y4ZRR4-F1
#
_cell.length_a   1.000
_cell.length_b   1.000
_cell.length_c   1.000
_cell.angle_alpha   90.00
_cell.angle_beta   90.00
_cell.angle_gamma   90.00
#
_symmetry.space_group_name_H-M   'P 1'
#
loop_
_entity.id
_entity.type
_entity.pdbx_description
1 polymer ?
#
loop_
_entity_poly.entity_id
_entity_poly.type
_entity_poly.pdbx_seq_one_letter_code
_entity_poly.pdbx_strand_id
1 'polypeptide(L)'
;MGFFDKFFKTKQTASPPPPPPVPPSLGLPCGATVASYEVGDGVGLLQLDSGESIRFGRSSCRGFEPVVETRVVVTEVAPHPRGGLRAKSVSLDPNDTGYDLRLAERDAKLGQKKAGTLSAEAAASTCRGLGWITVLLNEHVPEGPQALQRWLQQFDLAAAGITATTEAGLSFKVGTQTVTTYVGNQPFPREHLDLRQVGEDFSTGSAFLGLNIGEPTLLRASRSMGSYPDMWGPSGSMRELSRLVVALLARGSAVILNRAGDLVVDGASFVRMLGDLNDPECRPFGAWLVAIASDPNVYATFGMAAFGFPDVFVPVEPSSSWIRSRCHEAVLYAAYRMIRENRELKEGDVLRVPIGLRVGAWPVGTINGDAMEYSMTAREGMLALRPAATSVDPASMWAAASSKANPDLIAPNTYQAYFGGQLSELYPSHVVSEIPCEDPDELPHSVQVRECHDRPGYLIVTNGFGRLVQRGDDKASAPHAELLAWVDTYDFDLVSLVGRLGTIMHSPDPDSAAWNPGDTLAASLPELGIGGIVLANGGSVPMPGGAPVTVLMMIPMNDEEYDRVRGGGAAAWLAENFEAEDKRALLPARWHSLLH
;
A
#
# COMPACT_ATOMS: atom_id res chain seq x y z
N MET A 1 -34.76 -41.51 -23.90
CA MET A 1 -34.70 -41.43 -25.38
C MET A 1 -34.56 -39.98 -25.79
N GLY A 2 -33.48 -39.66 -26.51
CA GLY A 2 -33.40 -38.57 -27.49
C GLY A 2 -33.40 -37.13 -26.99
N PHE A 3 -32.21 -36.49 -26.95
CA PHE A 3 -31.96 -35.15 -27.53
C PHE A 3 -30.48 -34.71 -27.47
N PHE A 4 -29.59 -35.41 -26.73
CA PHE A 4 -28.18 -35.01 -26.56
C PHE A 4 -27.15 -35.64 -27.54
N ASP A 5 -27.53 -36.61 -28.38
CA ASP A 5 -26.58 -37.34 -29.24
C ASP A 5 -26.21 -36.65 -30.58
N LYS A 6 -26.68 -35.42 -30.84
CA LYS A 6 -26.46 -34.76 -32.15
C LYS A 6 -25.32 -33.75 -32.21
N PHE A 7 -24.63 -33.46 -31.10
CA PHE A 7 -23.53 -32.46 -31.08
C PHE A 7 -22.11 -33.04 -31.04
N PHE A 8 -21.94 -34.34 -30.88
CA PHE A 8 -20.63 -34.99 -31.00
C PHE A 8 -20.47 -35.64 -32.38
N LYS A 9 -20.36 -34.83 -33.43
CA LYS A 9 -19.67 -35.29 -34.64
C LYS A 9 -18.20 -35.42 -34.29
N THR A 10 -17.76 -36.66 -34.08
CA THR A 10 -16.35 -37.06 -34.08
C THR A 10 -15.71 -36.50 -35.35
N LYS A 11 -15.00 -35.37 -35.24
CA LYS A 11 -14.09 -34.93 -36.29
C LYS A 11 -13.16 -36.10 -36.51
N GLN A 12 -13.27 -36.77 -37.66
CA GLN A 12 -12.23 -37.65 -38.16
C GLN A 12 -10.95 -36.83 -38.12
N THR A 13 -10.11 -37.10 -37.13
CA THR A 13 -8.74 -36.62 -37.06
C THR A 13 -8.06 -37.21 -38.28
N ALA A 14 -7.91 -36.39 -39.32
CA ALA A 14 -6.97 -36.66 -40.38
C ALA A 14 -5.65 -37.06 -39.71
N SER A 15 -5.03 -38.14 -40.20
CA SER A 15 -3.74 -38.62 -39.71
C SER A 15 -2.81 -37.42 -39.51
N PRO A 16 -2.15 -37.27 -38.35
CA PRO A 16 -1.25 -36.15 -38.13
C PRO A 16 -0.27 -36.12 -39.30
N PRO A 17 -0.10 -34.95 -39.96
CA PRO A 17 0.83 -34.85 -41.07
C PRO A 17 2.19 -35.39 -40.62
N PRO A 18 2.94 -36.08 -41.51
CA PRO A 18 4.24 -36.64 -41.17
C PRO A 18 5.07 -35.56 -40.46
N PRO A 19 5.78 -35.91 -39.37
CA PRO A 19 6.56 -34.94 -38.62
C PRO A 19 7.48 -34.22 -39.61
N PRO A 20 7.51 -32.87 -39.58
CA PRO A 20 8.35 -32.11 -40.50
C PRO A 20 9.79 -32.63 -40.40
N PRO A 21 10.54 -32.67 -41.51
CA PRO A 21 11.91 -33.14 -41.53
C PRO A 21 12.70 -32.45 -40.41
N VAL A 22 13.44 -33.24 -39.63
CA VAL A 22 14.23 -32.75 -38.49
C VAL A 22 15.14 -31.65 -39.03
N PRO A 23 14.95 -30.38 -38.62
CA PRO A 23 15.76 -29.30 -39.12
C PRO A 23 17.23 -29.52 -38.74
N PRO A 24 18.19 -29.02 -39.54
CA PRO A 24 19.60 -29.11 -39.21
C PRO A 24 19.82 -28.65 -37.77
N SER A 25 20.59 -29.42 -37.01
CA SER A 25 20.85 -29.12 -35.61
C SER A 25 21.59 -27.79 -35.51
N LEU A 26 20.89 -26.73 -35.11
CA LEU A 26 21.52 -25.49 -34.69
C LEU A 26 22.48 -25.82 -33.54
N GLY A 27 23.75 -25.41 -33.67
CA GLY A 27 24.72 -25.51 -32.58
C GLY A 27 24.34 -24.53 -31.47
N LEU A 28 23.55 -24.97 -30.49
CA LEU A 28 23.14 -24.17 -29.35
C LEU A 28 24.15 -24.30 -28.18
N PRO A 29 24.37 -23.25 -27.39
CA PRO A 29 23.87 -21.89 -27.57
C PRO A 29 24.52 -21.19 -28.78
N CYS A 30 23.77 -20.33 -29.49
CA CYS A 30 24.30 -19.55 -30.60
C CYS A 30 23.98 -18.05 -30.47
N GLY A 31 24.88 -17.20 -30.98
CA GLY A 31 24.69 -15.76 -31.05
C GLY A 31 23.74 -15.36 -32.18
N ALA A 32 22.98 -14.29 -31.94
CA ALA A 32 22.07 -13.71 -32.90
C ALA A 32 21.89 -12.21 -32.68
N THR A 33 21.26 -11.54 -33.64
CA THR A 33 20.87 -10.13 -33.55
C THR A 33 19.37 -10.01 -33.77
N VAL A 34 18.68 -9.19 -32.98
CA VAL A 34 17.26 -8.87 -33.22
C VAL A 34 17.13 -8.07 -34.51
N ALA A 35 16.70 -8.71 -35.59
CA ALA A 35 16.58 -8.09 -36.91
C ALA A 35 15.28 -7.27 -37.04
N SER A 36 14.20 -7.73 -36.41
CA SER A 36 12.95 -6.99 -36.31
C SER A 36 12.18 -7.41 -35.05
N TYR A 37 11.38 -6.49 -34.53
CA TYR A 37 10.45 -6.76 -33.42
C TYR A 37 9.26 -5.80 -33.52
N GLU A 38 8.05 -6.35 -33.51
CA GLU A 38 6.80 -5.59 -33.52
C GLU A 38 6.17 -5.65 -32.13
N VAL A 39 6.01 -4.49 -31.48
CA VAL A 39 5.51 -4.42 -30.10
C VAL A 39 4.03 -4.83 -30.05
N GLY A 40 3.26 -4.53 -31.09
CA GLY A 40 1.82 -4.78 -31.13
C GLY A 40 1.42 -6.26 -31.09
N ASP A 41 2.21 -7.15 -31.71
CA ASP A 41 1.97 -8.60 -31.67
C ASP A 41 2.97 -9.37 -30.79
N GLY A 42 4.03 -8.69 -30.33
CA GLY A 42 5.07 -9.25 -29.50
C GLY A 42 5.92 -10.30 -30.23
N VAL A 43 6.02 -10.24 -31.55
CA VAL A 43 6.77 -11.19 -32.39
C VAL A 43 7.92 -10.49 -33.11
N GLY A 44 9.04 -11.21 -33.27
CA GLY A 44 10.21 -10.70 -34.00
C GLY A 44 10.98 -11.76 -34.76
N LEU A 45 12.03 -11.31 -35.43
CA LEU A 45 13.00 -12.13 -36.15
C LEU A 45 14.40 -11.95 -35.55
N LEU A 46 15.07 -13.07 -35.30
CA LEU A 46 16.49 -13.12 -34.97
C LEU A 46 17.29 -13.50 -36.21
N GLN A 47 18.32 -12.73 -36.50
CA GLN A 47 19.36 -13.06 -37.47
C GLN A 47 20.50 -13.75 -36.73
N LEU A 48 20.63 -15.07 -36.90
CA LEU A 48 21.69 -15.87 -36.30
C LEU A 48 23.05 -15.51 -36.91
N ASP A 49 24.13 -15.72 -36.16
CA ASP A 49 25.51 -15.50 -36.64
C ASP A 49 25.87 -16.38 -37.84
N SER A 50 25.14 -17.49 -38.05
CA SER A 50 25.25 -18.34 -39.24
C SER A 50 24.69 -17.71 -40.52
N GLY A 51 23.96 -16.59 -40.41
CA GLY A 51 23.20 -16.00 -41.52
C GLY A 51 21.77 -16.52 -41.66
N GLU A 52 21.35 -17.51 -40.86
CA GLU A 52 19.96 -17.98 -40.83
C GLU A 52 19.06 -17.05 -40.01
N SER A 53 17.78 -16.94 -40.39
CA SER A 53 16.77 -16.17 -39.64
C SER A 53 15.78 -17.09 -38.95
N ILE A 54 15.50 -16.86 -37.67
CA ILE A 54 14.47 -17.60 -36.90
C ILE A 54 13.50 -16.65 -36.20
N ARG A 55 12.27 -17.11 -35.99
CA ARG A 55 11.24 -16.31 -35.28
C ARG A 55 11.41 -16.40 -33.78
N PHE A 56 11.00 -15.38 -33.05
CA PHE A 56 10.86 -15.42 -31.60
C PHE A 56 9.63 -14.63 -31.15
N GLY A 57 9.11 -14.93 -29.96
CA GLY A 57 8.09 -14.11 -29.31
C GLY A 57 8.66 -13.43 -28.07
N ARG A 58 8.00 -12.38 -27.57
CA ARG A 58 8.38 -11.68 -26.33
C ARG A 58 8.52 -12.60 -25.14
N SER A 59 7.67 -13.63 -25.05
CA SER A 59 7.71 -14.66 -24.00
C SER A 59 8.96 -15.57 -24.06
N SER A 60 9.70 -15.56 -25.17
CA SER A 60 10.97 -16.26 -25.31
C SER A 60 12.16 -15.43 -24.77
N CYS A 61 12.01 -14.10 -24.67
CA CYS A 61 13.01 -13.21 -24.11
C CYS A 61 12.91 -13.20 -22.59
N ARG A 62 13.93 -13.71 -21.89
CA ARG A 62 13.97 -13.75 -20.42
C ARG A 62 14.89 -12.66 -19.89
N GLY A 63 14.39 -11.77 -19.02
CA GLY A 63 15.20 -10.77 -18.34
C GLY A 63 15.51 -9.53 -19.16
N PHE A 64 14.92 -9.38 -20.35
CA PHE A 64 15.13 -8.21 -21.19
C PHE A 64 13.98 -7.98 -22.16
N GLU A 65 13.85 -6.73 -22.59
CA GLU A 65 12.89 -6.28 -23.59
C GLU A 65 13.56 -6.26 -24.97
N PRO A 66 13.01 -6.94 -26.00
CA PRO A 66 13.65 -7.00 -27.32
C PRO A 66 13.63 -5.65 -28.04
N VAL A 67 14.80 -5.26 -28.56
CA VAL A 67 15.00 -4.04 -29.34
C VAL A 67 15.81 -4.39 -30.58
N VAL A 68 15.46 -3.82 -31.73
CA VAL A 68 16.18 -4.05 -33.00
C VAL A 68 17.67 -3.74 -32.83
N GLU A 69 18.51 -4.52 -33.51
CA GLU A 69 19.99 -4.48 -33.45
C GLU A 69 20.62 -4.97 -32.13
N THR A 70 19.80 -5.42 -31.18
CA THR A 70 20.30 -6.01 -29.92
C THR A 70 20.93 -7.38 -30.18
N ARG A 71 22.10 -7.62 -29.59
CA ARG A 71 22.78 -8.91 -29.61
C ARG A 71 22.21 -9.81 -28.51
N VAL A 72 21.89 -11.03 -28.88
CA VAL A 72 21.25 -12.02 -28.00
C VAL A 72 21.89 -13.39 -28.19
N VAL A 73 21.67 -14.26 -27.22
CA VAL A 73 22.06 -15.67 -27.28
C VAL A 73 20.80 -16.52 -27.28
N VAL A 74 20.66 -17.36 -28.30
CA VAL A 74 19.58 -18.34 -28.39
C VAL A 74 20.04 -19.60 -27.67
N THR A 75 19.32 -19.98 -26.62
CA THR A 75 19.67 -21.14 -25.78
C THR A 75 18.77 -22.35 -26.02
N GLU A 76 17.54 -22.13 -26.50
CA GLU A 76 16.63 -23.20 -26.90
C GLU A 76 15.85 -22.82 -28.16
N VAL A 77 15.61 -23.80 -29.04
CA VAL A 77 14.73 -23.67 -30.20
C VAL A 77 13.64 -24.74 -30.20
N ALA A 78 12.55 -24.48 -30.91
CA ALA A 78 11.46 -25.42 -31.12
C ALA A 78 10.91 -25.31 -32.55
N PRO A 79 10.28 -26.36 -33.09
CA PRO A 79 9.54 -26.26 -34.35
C PRO A 79 8.44 -25.20 -34.26
N HIS A 80 8.31 -24.38 -35.30
CA HIS A 80 7.23 -23.40 -35.43
C HIS A 80 6.00 -24.05 -36.11
N PRO A 81 4.75 -23.79 -35.66
CA PRO A 81 3.55 -24.45 -36.22
C PRO A 81 3.34 -24.28 -37.73
N ARG A 82 3.86 -23.19 -38.31
CA ARG A 82 3.80 -22.91 -39.75
C ARG A 82 5.05 -23.38 -40.53
N GLY A 83 5.87 -24.24 -39.94
CA GLY A 83 7.16 -24.67 -40.48
C GLY A 83 8.32 -23.77 -40.02
N GLY A 84 9.53 -24.33 -40.06
CA GLY A 84 10.78 -23.68 -39.61
C GLY A 84 11.04 -23.81 -38.10
N LEU A 85 12.09 -23.12 -37.65
CA LEU A 85 12.48 -23.04 -36.24
C LEU A 85 12.03 -21.70 -35.63
N ARG A 86 11.67 -21.74 -34.36
CA ARG A 86 11.51 -20.56 -33.50
C ARG A 86 12.40 -20.67 -32.28
N ALA A 87 12.95 -19.54 -31.83
CA ALA A 87 13.59 -19.48 -30.53
C ALA A 87 12.52 -19.70 -29.45
N LYS A 88 12.84 -20.57 -28.50
CA LYS A 88 12.01 -20.86 -27.32
C LYS A 88 12.56 -20.12 -26.10
N SER A 89 13.88 -19.96 -26.03
CA SER A 89 14.57 -19.23 -24.97
C SER A 89 15.68 -18.38 -25.56
N VAL A 90 15.63 -17.09 -25.26
CA VAL A 90 16.57 -16.06 -25.70
C VAL A 90 17.00 -15.27 -24.47
N SER A 91 18.29 -15.07 -24.31
CA SER A 91 18.87 -14.19 -23.30
C SER A 91 19.65 -13.06 -23.97
N LEU A 92 19.72 -11.89 -23.33
CA LEU A 92 20.56 -10.79 -23.78
C LEU A 92 22.03 -11.23 -23.79
N ASP A 93 22.78 -10.87 -24.83
CA ASP A 93 24.23 -11.11 -24.84
C ASP A 93 24.88 -10.18 -23.79
N PRO A 94 25.61 -10.72 -22.79
CA PRO A 94 26.24 -9.90 -21.76
C PRO A 94 27.24 -8.88 -22.32
N ASN A 95 27.78 -9.14 -23.52
CA ASN A 95 28.74 -8.27 -24.20
C ASN A 95 28.08 -7.16 -25.03
N ASP A 96 26.75 -7.13 -25.14
CA ASP A 96 26.06 -6.09 -25.90
C ASP A 96 26.07 -4.76 -25.15
N THR A 97 27.11 -3.95 -25.29
CA THR A 97 27.23 -2.65 -24.60
C THR A 97 26.25 -1.58 -25.10
N GLY A 98 25.59 -1.79 -26.25
CA GLY A 98 24.69 -0.81 -26.85
C GLY A 98 23.21 -0.99 -26.50
N TYR A 99 22.85 -2.06 -25.78
CA TYR A 99 21.46 -2.41 -25.52
C TYR A 99 20.67 -1.30 -24.80
N ASP A 100 21.19 -0.83 -23.67
CA ASP A 100 20.50 0.17 -22.83
C ASP A 100 20.26 1.48 -23.59
N LEU A 101 21.20 1.90 -24.45
CA LEU A 101 21.07 3.07 -25.31
C LEU A 101 19.92 2.89 -26.33
N ARG A 102 19.91 1.75 -27.03
CA ARG A 102 18.86 1.44 -28.02
C ARG A 102 17.48 1.32 -27.39
N LEU A 103 17.40 0.74 -26.19
CA LEU A 103 16.15 0.67 -25.43
C LEU A 103 15.64 2.08 -25.08
N ALA A 104 16.51 2.94 -24.57
CA ALA A 104 16.14 4.33 -24.26
C ALA A 104 15.68 5.11 -25.51
N GLU A 105 16.35 4.95 -26.65
CA GLU A 105 15.96 5.56 -27.93
C GLU A 105 14.59 5.05 -28.42
N ARG A 106 14.31 3.76 -28.28
CA ARG A 106 13.01 3.17 -28.62
C ARG A 106 11.90 3.76 -27.77
N ASP A 107 12.08 3.78 -26.45
CA ASP A 107 11.06 4.24 -25.51
C ASP A 107 10.75 5.74 -25.72
N ALA A 108 11.79 6.55 -25.98
CA ALA A 108 11.65 7.95 -26.37
C ALA A 108 10.82 8.14 -27.65
N LYS A 109 11.03 7.31 -28.68
CA LYS A 109 10.25 7.34 -29.93
C LYS A 109 8.79 6.95 -29.72
N LEU A 110 8.51 6.05 -28.78
CA LEU A 110 7.16 5.61 -28.44
C LEU A 110 6.43 6.59 -27.50
N GLY A 111 7.08 7.66 -27.06
CA GLY A 111 6.54 8.57 -26.05
C GLY A 111 6.30 7.89 -24.70
N GLN A 112 6.88 6.70 -24.49
CA GLN A 112 6.85 6.05 -23.19
C GLN A 112 7.73 6.89 -22.28
N LYS A 113 7.11 7.55 -21.30
CA LYS A 113 7.87 8.13 -20.21
C LYS A 113 8.61 6.97 -19.57
N LYS A 114 9.95 6.98 -19.68
CA LYS A 114 10.84 6.20 -18.80
C LYS A 114 10.19 6.30 -17.42
N ALA A 115 9.92 5.17 -16.75
CA ALA A 115 9.51 5.21 -15.36
C ALA A 115 10.54 6.11 -14.66
N GLY A 116 10.15 7.37 -14.40
CA GLY A 116 11.11 8.46 -14.40
C GLY A 116 12.15 8.19 -13.35
N THR A 117 13.44 8.33 -13.66
CA THR A 117 14.43 8.49 -12.61
C THR A 117 13.92 9.66 -11.77
N LEU A 118 13.36 9.34 -10.61
CA LEU A 118 12.83 10.35 -9.70
C LEU A 118 14.01 11.27 -9.38
N SER A 119 13.73 12.57 -9.20
CA SER A 119 14.76 13.43 -8.61
C SER A 119 15.20 12.85 -7.28
N ALA A 120 16.41 13.17 -6.82
CA ALA A 120 16.91 12.67 -5.54
C ALA A 120 15.92 13.00 -4.40
N GLU A 121 15.33 14.19 -4.44
CA GLU A 121 14.33 14.66 -3.49
C GLU A 121 13.03 13.87 -3.58
N ALA A 122 12.54 13.61 -4.79
CA ALA A 122 11.33 12.82 -5.01
C ALA A 122 11.53 11.37 -4.56
N ALA A 123 12.64 10.74 -4.95
CA ALA A 123 13.01 9.40 -4.51
C ALA A 123 13.16 9.33 -2.99
N ALA A 124 13.85 10.29 -2.37
CA ALA A 124 14.03 10.34 -0.92
C ALA A 124 12.70 10.53 -0.19
N SER A 125 11.83 11.41 -0.70
CA SER A 125 10.47 11.59 -0.18
C SER A 125 9.68 10.28 -0.24
N THR A 126 9.74 9.56 -1.37
CA THR A 126 9.11 8.23 -1.51
C THR A 126 9.72 7.22 -0.54
N CYS A 127 11.04 7.21 -0.34
CA CYS A 127 11.72 6.33 0.61
C CYS A 127 11.24 6.58 2.05
N ARG A 128 11.14 7.84 2.47
CA ARG A 128 10.64 8.21 3.81
C ARG A 128 9.17 7.78 3.99
N GLY A 129 8.35 8.01 2.98
CA GLY A 129 6.91 7.70 3.03
C GLY A 129 6.60 6.20 2.97
N LEU A 130 7.31 5.46 2.10
CA LEU A 130 6.95 4.08 1.74
C LEU A 130 8.01 3.05 2.13
N GLY A 131 9.30 3.40 2.12
CA GLY A 131 10.40 2.49 2.41
C GLY A 131 10.45 2.03 3.87
N TRP A 132 10.90 0.81 4.10
CA TRP A 132 11.27 0.31 5.43
C TRP A 132 12.68 0.75 5.79
N ILE A 133 13.62 0.50 4.89
CA ILE A 133 15.05 0.76 5.04
C ILE A 133 15.54 1.36 3.73
N THR A 134 16.39 2.39 3.82
CA THR A 134 17.13 2.93 2.66
C THR A 134 18.60 2.57 2.81
N VAL A 135 19.20 1.97 1.79
CA VAL A 135 20.65 1.70 1.76
C VAL A 135 21.37 2.86 1.10
N LEU A 136 22.35 3.45 1.78
CA LEU A 136 23.21 4.51 1.25
C LEU A 136 24.41 3.86 0.55
N LEU A 137 24.57 4.12 -0.74
CA LEU A 137 25.55 3.47 -1.60
C LEU A 137 26.78 4.36 -1.80
N ASN A 138 27.98 3.77 -1.81
CA ASN A 138 29.22 4.51 -2.05
C ASN A 138 29.41 4.90 -3.52
N GLU A 139 28.68 4.26 -4.43
CA GLU A 139 28.77 4.43 -5.87
C GLU A 139 27.41 4.77 -6.49
N HIS A 140 27.41 5.31 -7.70
CA HIS A 140 26.18 5.57 -8.44
C HIS A 140 25.51 4.26 -8.87
N VAL A 141 24.19 4.24 -8.84
CA VAL A 141 23.41 3.16 -9.45
C VAL A 141 23.39 3.40 -10.96
N PRO A 142 23.88 2.45 -11.79
CA PRO A 142 23.91 2.67 -13.22
C PRO A 142 22.51 2.70 -13.82
N GLU A 143 22.36 3.43 -14.92
CA GLU A 143 21.10 3.46 -15.66
C GLU A 143 21.03 2.36 -16.71
N GLY A 144 19.84 1.78 -16.86
CA GLY A 144 19.56 0.77 -17.87
C GLY A 144 19.59 -0.65 -17.31
N PRO A 145 18.70 -1.53 -17.80
CA PRO A 145 18.52 -2.88 -17.26
C PRO A 145 19.78 -3.75 -17.33
N GLN A 146 20.62 -3.62 -18.36
CA GLN A 146 21.82 -4.45 -18.48
C GLN A 146 22.97 -3.90 -17.64
N ALA A 147 23.18 -2.58 -17.61
CA ALA A 147 24.15 -1.97 -16.70
C ALA A 147 23.80 -2.27 -15.23
N LEU A 148 22.51 -2.21 -14.86
CA LEU A 148 22.01 -2.66 -13.56
C LEU A 148 22.31 -4.14 -13.32
N GLN A 149 22.06 -5.02 -14.30
CA GLN A 149 22.35 -6.45 -14.14
C GLN A 149 23.84 -6.71 -13.88
N ARG A 150 24.75 -6.04 -14.61
CA ARG A 150 26.20 -6.15 -14.38
C ARG A 150 26.62 -5.59 -13.03
N TRP A 151 25.96 -4.54 -12.57
CA TRP A 151 26.16 -3.98 -11.25
C TRP A 151 25.71 -4.95 -10.15
N LEU A 152 24.53 -5.55 -10.30
CA LEU A 152 23.98 -6.55 -9.40
C LEU A 152 24.83 -7.83 -9.30
N GLN A 153 25.50 -8.23 -10.38
CA GLN A 153 26.45 -9.35 -10.37
C GLN A 153 27.67 -9.15 -9.47
N GLN A 154 27.94 -7.90 -9.08
CA GLN A 154 29.04 -7.56 -8.17
C GLN A 154 28.66 -7.79 -6.70
N PHE A 155 27.38 -8.09 -6.44
CA PHE A 155 26.85 -8.48 -5.15
C PHE A 155 26.68 -10.00 -5.13
N ASP A 156 26.96 -10.63 -4.00
CA ASP A 156 26.78 -12.08 -3.82
C ASP A 156 25.30 -12.44 -3.51
N LEU A 157 24.37 -11.89 -4.31
CA LEU A 157 22.93 -12.03 -4.09
C LEU A 157 22.48 -13.49 -4.18
N ALA A 158 23.03 -14.24 -5.14
CA ALA A 158 22.66 -15.63 -5.35
C ALA A 158 23.04 -16.53 -4.16
N ALA A 159 24.21 -16.32 -3.54
CA ALA A 159 24.59 -17.05 -2.34
C ALA A 159 23.69 -16.71 -1.15
N ALA A 160 23.15 -15.49 -1.10
CA ALA A 160 22.15 -15.07 -0.11
C ALA A 160 20.72 -15.52 -0.45
N GLY A 161 20.50 -16.27 -1.54
CA GLY A 161 19.17 -16.71 -1.98
C GLY A 161 18.28 -15.58 -2.53
N ILE A 162 18.90 -14.50 -2.99
CA ILE A 162 18.23 -13.30 -3.51
C ILE A 162 18.28 -13.34 -5.03
N THR A 163 17.13 -13.07 -5.67
CA THR A 163 17.08 -12.80 -7.10
C THR A 163 16.73 -11.33 -7.34
N ALA A 164 17.34 -10.74 -8.36
CA ALA A 164 17.06 -9.37 -8.77
C ALA A 164 16.49 -9.36 -10.19
N THR A 165 15.59 -8.41 -10.47
CA THR A 165 14.99 -8.20 -11.79
C THR A 165 15.10 -6.73 -12.16
N THR A 166 15.32 -6.45 -13.44
CA THR A 166 15.54 -5.08 -13.95
C THR A 166 14.57 -4.70 -15.08
N GLU A 167 13.65 -5.59 -15.48
CA GLU A 167 12.75 -5.38 -16.64
C GLU A 167 11.81 -4.18 -16.50
N ALA A 168 11.26 -3.94 -15.30
CA ALA A 168 10.34 -2.85 -15.01
C ALA A 168 10.90 -1.87 -13.96
N GLY A 169 12.23 -1.74 -13.95
CA GLY A 169 12.97 -1.14 -12.84
C GLY A 169 13.57 -2.20 -11.93
N LEU A 170 14.34 -1.74 -10.94
CA LEU A 170 15.02 -2.60 -10.00
C LEU A 170 14.02 -3.17 -8.98
N SER A 171 13.95 -4.49 -8.86
CA SER A 171 13.26 -5.14 -7.74
C SER A 171 14.01 -6.40 -7.32
N PHE A 172 13.81 -6.79 -6.06
CA PHE A 172 14.42 -7.99 -5.51
C PHE A 172 13.35 -8.98 -5.09
N LYS A 173 13.69 -10.26 -5.10
CA LYS A 173 12.91 -11.31 -4.45
C LYS A 173 13.81 -12.02 -3.45
N VAL A 174 13.35 -12.10 -2.21
CA VAL A 174 14.08 -12.71 -1.09
C VAL A 174 13.13 -13.67 -0.39
N GLY A 175 13.45 -14.96 -0.42
CA GLY A 175 12.50 -16.00 -0.01
C GLY A 175 11.19 -15.92 -0.80
N THR A 176 10.08 -15.73 -0.09
CA THR A 176 8.74 -15.55 -0.69
C THR A 176 8.36 -14.09 -0.94
N GLN A 177 9.20 -13.14 -0.51
CA GLN A 177 8.88 -11.72 -0.53
C GLN A 177 9.40 -11.05 -1.80
N THR A 178 8.60 -10.16 -2.38
CA THR A 178 9.06 -9.21 -3.39
C THR A 178 9.34 -7.87 -2.72
N VAL A 179 10.53 -7.34 -2.95
CA VAL A 179 11.00 -6.04 -2.45
C VAL A 179 10.92 -5.04 -3.59
N THR A 180 10.04 -4.04 -3.42
CA THR A 180 9.97 -2.88 -4.29
C THR A 180 11.12 -1.94 -3.96
N THR A 181 11.73 -1.33 -4.98
CA THR A 181 12.85 -0.40 -4.77
C THR A 181 12.55 1.00 -5.28
N TYR A 182 13.11 1.99 -4.60
CA TYR A 182 13.08 3.40 -4.98
C TYR A 182 14.53 3.85 -5.15
N VAL A 183 14.93 4.15 -6.38
CA VAL A 183 16.32 4.44 -6.73
C VAL A 183 16.55 5.94 -6.77
N GLY A 184 17.53 6.42 -6.02
CA GLY A 184 18.06 7.78 -6.15
C GLY A 184 19.50 7.76 -6.66
N ASN A 185 19.75 8.34 -7.84
CA ASN A 185 21.07 8.33 -8.49
C ASN A 185 22.04 9.42 -7.97
N GLN A 186 21.67 10.10 -6.89
CA GLN A 186 22.42 11.17 -6.24
C GLN A 186 22.46 10.91 -4.73
N PRO A 187 23.35 11.58 -3.96
CA PRO A 187 23.39 11.46 -2.51
C PRO A 187 22.01 11.68 -1.88
N PHE A 188 21.69 10.93 -0.82
CA PHE A 188 20.42 11.13 -0.13
C PHE A 188 20.38 12.54 0.49
N PRO A 189 19.30 13.32 0.30
CA PRO A 189 19.17 14.67 0.86
C PRO A 189 19.29 14.64 2.39
N ARG A 190 20.23 15.43 2.92
CA ARG A 190 20.60 15.41 4.34
C ARG A 190 19.53 15.99 5.25
N GLU A 191 18.63 16.79 4.69
CA GLU A 191 17.58 17.44 5.44
C GLU A 191 16.75 16.38 6.18
N HIS A 192 16.49 16.63 7.46
CA HIS A 192 15.71 15.80 8.37
C HIS A 192 16.31 14.44 8.78
N LEU A 193 17.50 14.07 8.25
CA LEU A 193 18.20 12.87 8.70
C LEU A 193 18.61 12.96 10.17
N ASP A 194 18.52 11.83 10.85
CA ASP A 194 19.00 11.68 12.21
C ASP A 194 20.41 11.08 12.21
N LEU A 195 21.40 11.97 12.35
CA LEU A 195 22.82 11.65 12.19
C LEU A 195 23.52 11.33 13.52
N ARG A 196 22.78 11.18 14.63
CA ARG A 196 23.40 11.10 15.97
C ARG A 196 24.35 9.91 16.17
N GLN A 197 24.14 8.81 15.44
CA GLN A 197 25.00 7.62 15.51
C GLN A 197 26.28 7.75 14.66
N VAL A 198 26.24 8.59 13.62
CA VAL A 198 27.31 8.66 12.61
C VAL A 198 28.06 10.00 12.59
N GLY A 199 27.54 11.02 13.29
CA GLY A 199 28.09 12.36 13.36
C GLY A 199 27.66 13.27 12.20
N GLU A 200 27.83 14.58 12.37
CA GLU A 200 27.44 15.58 11.36
C GLU A 200 28.29 15.50 10.09
N ASP A 201 29.54 15.05 10.16
CA ASP A 201 30.43 14.94 8.99
C ASP A 201 30.18 13.69 8.13
N PHE A 202 29.19 12.86 8.48
CA PHE A 202 28.90 11.61 7.78
C PHE A 202 28.48 11.85 6.31
N SER A 203 28.98 11.08 5.35
CA SER A 203 28.59 11.19 3.94
C SER A 203 27.35 10.35 3.60
N THR A 204 26.35 10.92 2.95
CA THR A 204 25.13 10.20 2.51
C THR A 204 25.33 9.36 1.24
N GLY A 205 26.58 9.13 0.84
CA GLY A 205 26.95 8.30 -0.31
C GLY A 205 26.81 9.04 -1.64
N SER A 206 26.86 8.28 -2.74
CA SER A 206 26.72 8.78 -4.12
C SER A 206 25.33 8.50 -4.70
N ALA A 207 24.61 7.53 -4.10
CA ALA A 207 23.28 7.10 -4.49
C ALA A 207 22.59 6.42 -3.31
N PHE A 208 21.31 6.06 -3.46
CA PHE A 208 20.58 5.30 -2.45
C PHE A 208 19.51 4.40 -3.05
N LEU A 209 19.16 3.35 -2.28
CA LEU A 209 18.06 2.43 -2.59
C LEU A 209 17.09 2.36 -1.41
N GLY A 210 15.91 2.94 -1.56
CA GLY A 210 14.80 2.67 -0.65
C GLY A 210 14.22 1.30 -0.91
N LEU A 211 14.02 0.49 0.13
CA LEU A 211 13.52 -0.86 0.03
C LEU A 211 12.18 -0.98 0.76
N ASN A 212 11.17 -1.50 0.07
CA ASN A 212 9.85 -1.75 0.63
C ASN A 212 9.42 -3.20 0.42
N ILE A 213 8.83 -3.83 1.45
CA ILE A 213 8.21 -5.16 1.36
C ILE A 213 6.71 -5.02 1.57
N GLY A 214 5.95 -5.72 0.73
CA GLY A 214 4.50 -5.72 0.74
C GLY A 214 3.90 -4.44 0.17
N GLU A 215 2.58 -4.44 -0.01
CA GLU A 215 1.88 -3.19 -0.26
C GLU A 215 1.89 -2.36 1.03
N PRO A 216 2.20 -1.05 0.97
CA PRO A 216 2.30 -0.17 2.15
C PRO A 216 1.08 -0.20 3.08
N THR A 217 -0.04 -0.71 2.59
CA THR A 217 -1.37 -0.70 3.19
C THR A 217 -1.80 -2.09 3.69
N LEU A 218 -1.45 -3.17 3.00
CA LEU A 218 -1.75 -4.55 3.43
C LEU A 218 -1.08 -4.92 4.77
N LEU A 219 0.10 -4.36 5.03
CA LEU A 219 0.77 -4.49 6.33
C LEU A 219 0.01 -3.77 7.47
N ARG A 220 -0.73 -2.70 7.16
CA ARG A 220 -1.57 -1.98 8.13
C ARG A 220 -2.83 -2.78 8.46
N ALA A 221 -3.48 -3.28 7.42
CA ALA A 221 -4.67 -4.14 7.45
C ALA A 221 -4.52 -5.43 8.26
N SER A 222 -3.45 -6.16 7.99
CA SER A 222 -3.22 -7.49 8.55
C SER A 222 -2.83 -7.46 10.04
N ARG A 223 -2.31 -6.34 10.54
CA ARG A 223 -2.00 -6.14 11.98
C ARG A 223 -3.26 -6.01 12.85
N SER A 224 -4.34 -5.45 12.32
CA SER A 224 -5.64 -5.40 13.02
C SER A 224 -6.32 -6.77 13.15
N MET A 225 -5.91 -7.77 12.35
CA MET A 225 -6.57 -9.09 12.31
C MET A 225 -5.94 -10.14 13.24
N GLY A 226 -4.94 -9.77 14.06
CA GLY A 226 -4.44 -10.63 15.15
C GLY A 226 -3.62 -11.87 14.74
N SER A 227 -3.40 -12.12 13.44
CA SER A 227 -2.62 -13.25 12.93
C SER A 227 -1.49 -12.81 11.98
N TYR A 228 -0.81 -11.71 12.31
CA TYR A 228 0.29 -11.24 11.50
C TYR A 228 1.50 -12.20 11.62
N PRO A 229 2.05 -12.72 10.50
CA PRO A 229 3.24 -13.56 10.54
C PRO A 229 4.39 -12.80 11.19
N ASP A 230 5.06 -13.42 12.15
CA ASP A 230 6.21 -12.84 12.83
C ASP A 230 7.24 -12.31 11.81
N MET A 231 7.41 -10.98 11.74
CA MET A 231 8.29 -10.33 10.75
C MET A 231 9.77 -10.70 10.94
N TRP A 232 10.11 -11.18 12.14
CA TRP A 232 11.43 -11.68 12.47
C TRP A 232 11.44 -13.19 12.70
N GLY A 233 10.33 -13.90 12.45
CA GLY A 233 10.32 -15.36 12.45
C GLY A 233 11.28 -15.94 11.40
N PRO A 234 11.44 -17.28 11.35
CA PRO A 234 12.39 -17.94 10.43
C PRO A 234 12.22 -17.52 8.96
N SER A 235 10.97 -17.29 8.54
CA SER A 235 10.58 -16.82 7.20
C SER A 235 9.96 -15.42 7.23
N GLY A 236 10.27 -14.64 8.27
CA GLY A 236 9.72 -13.30 8.48
C GLY A 236 10.23 -12.31 7.45
N SER A 237 9.33 -11.43 6.99
CA SER A 237 9.62 -10.48 5.91
C SER A 237 10.79 -9.53 6.23
N MET A 238 10.93 -9.07 7.47
CA MET A 238 12.02 -8.17 7.87
C MET A 238 13.35 -8.91 8.03
N ARG A 239 13.33 -10.19 8.40
CA ARG A 239 14.52 -11.04 8.38
C ARG A 239 15.06 -11.17 6.95
N GLU A 240 14.18 -11.46 5.99
CA GLU A 240 14.54 -11.53 4.57
C GLU A 240 15.01 -10.17 4.03
N LEU A 241 14.32 -9.07 4.37
CA LEU A 241 14.76 -7.72 3.99
C LEU A 241 16.18 -7.43 4.48
N SER A 242 16.47 -7.82 5.72
CA SER A 242 17.75 -7.57 6.35
C SER A 242 18.87 -8.34 5.66
N ARG A 243 18.62 -9.57 5.20
CA ARG A 243 19.60 -10.31 4.37
C ARG A 243 19.93 -9.56 3.08
N LEU A 244 18.93 -8.99 2.42
CA LEU A 244 19.16 -8.13 1.25
C LEU A 244 19.94 -6.87 1.60
N VAL A 245 19.58 -6.18 2.69
CA VAL A 245 20.32 -4.99 3.13
C VAL A 245 21.78 -5.32 3.42
N VAL A 246 22.07 -6.43 4.12
CA VAL A 246 23.43 -6.89 4.41
C VAL A 246 24.20 -7.15 3.11
N ALA A 247 23.58 -7.80 2.12
CA ALA A 247 24.21 -8.03 0.82
C ALA A 247 24.53 -6.72 0.09
N LEU A 248 23.59 -5.75 0.11
CA LEU A 248 23.79 -4.43 -0.52
C LEU A 248 24.83 -3.58 0.22
N LEU A 249 24.94 -3.71 1.55
CA LEU A 249 25.95 -3.02 2.36
C LEU A 249 27.39 -3.41 2.03
N ALA A 250 27.63 -4.50 1.28
CA ALA A 250 28.95 -4.78 0.72
C ALA A 250 29.50 -3.63 -0.14
N ARG A 251 28.61 -2.77 -0.66
CA ARG A 251 28.94 -1.52 -1.38
C ARG A 251 28.27 -0.28 -0.82
N GLY A 252 27.59 -0.42 0.32
CA GLY A 252 26.97 0.67 1.05
C GLY A 252 27.87 1.22 2.15
N SER A 253 27.58 2.43 2.61
CA SER A 253 28.22 3.03 3.80
C SER A 253 27.34 2.88 5.04
N ALA A 254 26.03 2.97 4.88
CA ALA A 254 25.07 3.05 5.97
C ALA A 254 23.67 2.69 5.49
N VAL A 255 22.76 2.61 6.46
CA VAL A 255 21.34 2.52 6.23
C VAL A 255 20.61 3.68 6.89
N ILE A 256 19.50 4.08 6.31
CA ILE A 256 18.49 4.92 6.95
C ILE A 256 17.34 4.01 7.34
N LEU A 257 17.02 3.99 8.62
CA LEU A 257 15.85 3.32 9.17
C LEU A 257 14.66 4.29 9.06
N ASN A 258 13.99 4.29 7.90
CA ASN A 258 12.97 5.31 7.57
C ASN A 258 11.84 5.36 8.62
N ARG A 259 11.41 4.19 9.11
CA ARG A 259 10.37 4.10 10.16
C ARG A 259 10.86 4.40 11.58
N ALA A 260 12.17 4.61 11.76
CA ALA A 260 12.79 4.99 13.03
C ALA A 260 13.14 6.49 13.05
N GLY A 261 12.37 7.33 12.35
CA GLY A 261 12.60 8.77 12.27
C GLY A 261 13.83 9.13 11.44
N ASP A 262 14.06 8.40 10.35
CA ASP A 262 15.20 8.56 9.45
C ASP A 262 16.57 8.42 10.16
N LEU A 263 16.65 7.48 11.11
CA LEU A 263 17.89 7.14 11.82
C LEU A 263 18.94 6.57 10.88
N VAL A 264 20.07 7.27 10.77
CA VAL A 264 21.23 6.80 10.01
C VAL A 264 22.11 5.93 10.91
N VAL A 265 22.34 4.70 10.48
CA VAL A 265 23.21 3.73 11.16
C VAL A 265 24.30 3.30 10.17
N ASP A 266 25.57 3.40 10.57
CA ASP A 266 26.66 2.92 9.74
C ASP A 266 26.52 1.41 9.47
N GLY A 267 27.00 0.96 8.30
CA GLY A 267 26.78 -0.41 7.85
C GLY A 267 27.31 -1.46 8.82
N ALA A 268 28.47 -1.23 9.45
CA ALA A 268 29.07 -2.19 10.37
C ALA A 268 28.26 -2.30 11.68
N SER A 269 27.83 -1.16 12.23
CA SER A 269 26.95 -1.15 13.39
C SER A 269 25.60 -1.78 13.09
N PHE A 270 25.01 -1.50 11.93
CA PHE A 270 23.75 -2.11 11.52
C PHE A 270 23.84 -3.64 11.44
N VAL A 271 24.87 -4.18 10.79
CA VAL A 271 25.11 -5.63 10.70
C VAL A 271 25.31 -6.23 12.10
N ARG A 272 26.05 -5.56 12.98
CA ARG A 272 26.23 -6.01 14.37
C ARG A 272 24.91 -6.03 15.15
N MET A 273 24.06 -5.02 14.97
CA MET A 273 22.75 -4.94 15.62
C MET A 273 21.78 -6.02 15.14
N LEU A 274 21.93 -6.51 13.89
CA LEU A 274 21.10 -7.58 13.35
C LEU A 274 21.35 -8.95 13.99
N GLY A 275 22.54 -9.18 14.58
CA GLY A 275 22.90 -10.48 15.13
C GLY A 275 22.96 -11.60 14.08
N ASP A 276 22.67 -12.84 14.46
CA ASP A 276 22.63 -13.98 13.54
C ASP A 276 21.24 -14.12 12.91
N LEU A 277 21.11 -13.69 11.66
CA LEU A 277 19.87 -13.83 10.89
C LEU A 277 19.48 -15.28 10.57
N ASN A 278 20.32 -16.28 10.87
CA ASN A 278 19.95 -17.70 10.76
C ASN A 278 19.41 -18.28 12.08
N ASP A 279 19.64 -17.59 13.21
CA ASP A 279 19.05 -17.96 14.49
C ASP A 279 17.58 -17.50 14.51
N PRO A 280 16.60 -18.44 14.58
CA PRO A 280 15.19 -18.10 14.59
C PRO A 280 14.75 -17.27 15.81
N GLU A 281 15.52 -17.30 16.90
CA GLU A 281 15.26 -16.50 18.11
C GLU A 281 15.85 -15.09 18.01
N CYS A 282 16.74 -14.84 17.04
CA CYS A 282 17.30 -13.52 16.83
C CYS A 282 16.25 -12.56 16.28
N ARG A 283 15.72 -11.68 17.14
CA ARG A 283 14.67 -10.70 16.82
C ARG A 283 15.23 -9.28 16.94
N PRO A 284 16.21 -8.90 16.09
CA PRO A 284 16.72 -7.55 16.13
C PRO A 284 15.56 -6.61 15.78
N PHE A 285 15.58 -5.36 16.28
CA PHE A 285 14.72 -4.31 15.71
C PHE A 285 13.20 -4.52 15.81
N GLY A 286 12.67 -5.46 16.59
CA GLY A 286 11.21 -5.71 16.68
C GLY A 286 10.41 -4.46 17.06
N ALA A 287 10.95 -3.67 17.98
CA ALA A 287 10.31 -2.56 18.67
C ALA A 287 9.78 -1.39 17.84
N TRP A 288 10.42 -1.06 16.71
CA TRP A 288 10.03 0.06 15.84
C TRP A 288 9.19 -0.39 14.64
N LEU A 289 9.11 -1.70 14.44
CA LEU A 289 8.49 -2.31 13.26
C LEU A 289 7.14 -2.92 13.60
N VAL A 290 7.01 -3.57 14.76
CA VAL A 290 5.78 -4.22 15.26
C VAL A 290 5.75 -4.14 16.78
N ALA A 291 4.65 -3.66 17.35
CA ALA A 291 4.32 -4.04 18.72
C ALA A 291 3.76 -5.46 18.66
N ILE A 292 4.55 -6.44 19.11
CA ILE A 292 4.14 -7.85 19.05
C ILE A 292 3.14 -8.08 20.18
N ALA A 293 2.02 -8.70 19.86
CA ALA A 293 1.18 -9.31 20.87
C ALA A 293 1.90 -10.57 21.39
N SER A 294 2.81 -10.41 22.37
CA SER A 294 3.54 -11.55 22.95
C SER A 294 2.59 -12.50 23.69
N ASP A 295 1.45 -11.96 24.10
CA ASP A 295 0.25 -12.60 24.63
C ASP A 295 -0.94 -11.87 23.97
N PRO A 296 -2.10 -12.51 23.69
CA PRO A 296 -3.31 -11.81 23.24
C PRO A 296 -3.72 -10.59 24.09
N ASN A 297 -3.17 -10.47 25.30
CA ASN A 297 -3.44 -9.41 26.26
C ASN A 297 -2.24 -8.50 26.56
N VAL A 298 -1.17 -8.48 25.74
CA VAL A 298 -0.03 -7.57 25.95
C VAL A 298 0.49 -7.08 24.61
N TYR A 299 0.59 -5.76 24.43
CA TYR A 299 1.43 -5.18 23.39
C TYR A 299 2.80 -4.88 23.96
N ALA A 300 3.87 -5.30 23.30
CA ALA A 300 5.23 -5.01 23.74
C ALA A 300 6.15 -4.67 22.56
N THR A 301 7.17 -3.86 22.84
CA THR A 301 8.35 -3.78 22.00
C THR A 301 9.35 -4.88 22.38
N PHE A 302 10.17 -5.27 21.40
CA PHE A 302 11.31 -6.16 21.63
C PHE A 302 12.53 -5.63 20.90
N GLY A 303 13.68 -5.63 21.57
CA GLY A 303 14.95 -5.26 20.96
C GLY A 303 15.23 -3.76 20.92
N MET A 304 14.53 -2.94 21.73
CA MET A 304 14.90 -1.53 21.95
C MET A 304 16.34 -1.38 22.47
N ALA A 305 16.87 -2.40 23.16
CA ALA A 305 18.23 -2.42 23.68
C ALA A 305 19.30 -2.26 22.58
N ALA A 306 19.00 -2.64 21.33
CA ALA A 306 19.89 -2.41 20.20
C ALA A 306 20.18 -0.90 19.98
N PHE A 307 19.24 -0.04 20.39
CA PHE A 307 19.37 1.42 20.36
C PHE A 307 19.75 2.02 21.72
N GLY A 308 20.04 1.20 22.73
CA GLY A 308 20.33 1.65 24.09
C GLY A 308 19.10 2.07 24.89
N PHE A 309 17.89 1.61 24.51
CA PHE A 309 16.65 1.94 25.21
C PHE A 309 16.01 0.69 25.84
N PRO A 310 15.25 0.84 26.95
CA PRO A 310 14.47 -0.25 27.50
C PRO A 310 13.33 -0.63 26.57
N ASP A 311 12.94 -1.90 26.60
CA ASP A 311 11.68 -2.32 25.99
C ASP A 311 10.49 -1.82 26.81
N VAL A 312 9.35 -1.62 26.15
CA VAL A 312 8.13 -1.12 26.76
C VAL A 312 6.96 -2.04 26.44
N PHE A 313 6.00 -2.12 27.35
CA PHE A 313 4.81 -2.93 27.13
C PHE A 313 3.56 -2.31 27.78
N VAL A 314 2.40 -2.70 27.27
CA VAL A 314 1.10 -2.30 27.81
C VAL A 314 0.20 -3.54 27.92
N PRO A 315 -0.27 -3.89 29.13
CA PRO A 315 -1.29 -4.90 29.27
C PRO A 315 -2.60 -4.41 28.65
N VAL A 316 -3.31 -5.32 28.01
CA VAL A 316 -4.52 -5.04 27.22
C VAL A 316 -5.67 -5.80 27.85
N GLU A 317 -6.73 -5.08 28.20
CA GLU A 317 -7.97 -5.73 28.60
C GLU A 317 -8.69 -6.31 27.38
N PRO A 318 -9.16 -7.57 27.42
CA PRO A 318 -9.67 -8.25 26.24
C PRO A 318 -10.92 -7.60 25.61
N SER A 319 -11.71 -6.85 26.38
CA SER A 319 -13.10 -6.53 26.07
C SER A 319 -13.34 -5.27 25.24
N SER A 320 -12.33 -4.41 25.03
CA SER A 320 -12.52 -3.12 24.32
C SER A 320 -11.55 -2.95 23.16
N SER A 321 -12.06 -2.98 21.93
CA SER A 321 -11.31 -2.72 20.68
C SER A 321 -10.64 -1.34 20.69
N TRP A 322 -11.32 -0.33 21.25
CA TRP A 322 -10.76 1.00 21.47
C TRP A 322 -9.50 0.94 22.33
N ILE A 323 -9.59 0.34 23.53
CA ILE A 323 -8.45 0.23 24.45
C ILE A 323 -7.30 -0.55 23.82
N ARG A 324 -7.59 -1.66 23.12
CA ARG A 324 -6.55 -2.41 22.38
C ARG A 324 -5.79 -1.49 21.41
N SER A 325 -6.54 -0.74 20.60
CA SER A 325 -5.99 0.20 19.64
C SER A 325 -5.15 1.28 20.33
N ARG A 326 -5.58 1.80 21.49
CA ARG A 326 -4.83 2.83 22.24
C ARG A 326 -3.56 2.28 22.86
N CYS A 327 -3.62 1.11 23.48
CA CYS A 327 -2.45 0.43 24.04
C CYS A 327 -1.39 0.16 22.96
N HIS A 328 -1.82 -0.26 21.77
CA HIS A 328 -0.94 -0.45 20.62
C HIS A 328 -0.23 0.86 20.21
N GLU A 329 -0.99 1.95 20.05
CA GLU A 329 -0.41 3.27 19.74
C GLU A 329 0.55 3.77 20.82
N ALA A 330 0.24 3.52 22.10
CA ALA A 330 1.08 3.94 23.21
C ALA A 330 2.46 3.27 23.21
N VAL A 331 2.52 1.95 22.98
CA VAL A 331 3.78 1.20 22.84
C VAL A 331 4.63 1.77 21.70
N LEU A 332 3.99 2.01 20.55
CA LEU A 332 4.69 2.50 19.37
C LEU A 332 5.13 3.95 19.52
N TYR A 333 4.31 4.79 20.13
CA TYR A 333 4.68 6.17 20.42
C TYR A 333 5.81 6.25 21.43
N ALA A 334 5.84 5.39 22.45
CA ALA A 334 6.95 5.31 23.39
C ALA A 334 8.25 4.89 22.70
N ALA A 335 8.21 3.85 21.87
CA ALA A 335 9.35 3.43 21.06
C ALA A 335 9.86 4.58 20.17
N TYR A 336 8.92 5.23 19.47
CA TYR A 336 9.19 6.40 18.63
C TYR A 336 9.84 7.54 19.42
N ARG A 337 9.32 7.89 20.60
CA ARG A 337 9.86 8.97 21.44
C ARG A 337 11.27 8.67 21.90
N MET A 338 11.54 7.46 22.38
CA MET A 338 12.90 7.09 22.80
C MET A 338 13.89 7.19 21.65
N ILE A 339 13.55 6.58 20.51
CA ILE A 339 14.42 6.58 19.34
C ILE A 339 14.61 8.00 18.82
N ARG A 340 13.52 8.73 18.54
CA ARG A 340 13.59 10.04 17.88
C ARG A 340 14.15 11.12 18.79
N GLU A 341 13.77 11.15 20.06
CA GLU A 341 14.30 12.14 21.00
C GLU A 341 15.68 11.73 21.55
N ASN A 342 16.13 10.49 21.27
CA ASN A 342 17.31 9.88 21.92
C ASN A 342 17.28 10.09 23.43
N ARG A 343 16.09 9.89 23.99
CA ARG A 343 15.79 10.11 25.38
C ARG A 343 15.18 8.83 25.93
N GLU A 344 15.95 8.15 26.77
CA GLU A 344 15.44 7.04 27.55
C GLU A 344 14.24 7.54 28.37
N LEU A 345 13.10 6.87 28.17
CA LEU A 345 11.92 7.04 29.02
C LEU A 345 12.18 6.38 30.38
N LYS A 346 11.67 6.97 31.45
CA LYS A 346 11.94 6.49 32.81
C LYS A 346 10.66 6.22 33.58
N GLU A 347 10.79 5.43 34.64
CA GLU A 347 9.70 5.32 35.62
C GLU A 347 9.29 6.70 36.13
N GLY A 348 7.98 6.94 36.20
CA GLY A 348 7.41 8.24 36.56
C GLY A 348 7.20 9.20 35.39
N ASP A 349 7.77 8.94 34.20
CA ASP A 349 7.44 9.74 33.02
C ASP A 349 5.96 9.56 32.64
N VAL A 350 5.38 10.65 32.13
CA VAL A 350 4.03 10.66 31.55
C VAL A 350 4.16 10.89 30.05
N LEU A 351 3.65 9.92 29.29
CA LEU A 351 3.62 9.95 27.84
C LEU A 351 2.25 10.42 27.36
N ARG A 352 2.21 11.57 26.70
CA ARG A 352 1.00 12.08 26.06
C ARG A 352 0.93 11.57 24.62
N VAL A 353 0.18 10.49 24.40
CA VAL A 353 0.06 9.77 23.12
C VAL A 353 -1.07 10.38 22.30
N PRO A 354 -0.80 11.01 21.14
CA PRO A 354 -1.85 11.51 20.25
C PRO A 354 -2.79 10.37 19.83
N ILE A 355 -4.10 10.62 19.83
CA ILE A 355 -5.07 9.64 19.35
C ILE A 355 -5.01 9.56 17.82
N GLY A 356 -5.13 8.35 17.27
CA GLY A 356 -5.06 8.09 15.84
C GLY A 356 -3.62 8.06 15.31
N LEU A 357 -2.64 7.83 16.18
CA LEU A 357 -1.24 7.74 15.80
C LEU A 357 -1.03 6.69 14.69
N ARG A 358 -0.77 7.18 13.48
CA ARG A 358 -0.52 6.32 12.33
C ARG A 358 0.86 5.69 12.44
N VAL A 359 0.88 4.42 12.78
CA VAL A 359 2.10 3.60 12.85
C VAL A 359 2.82 3.63 11.50
N GLY A 360 4.04 4.18 11.49
CA GLY A 360 4.88 4.30 10.30
C GLY A 360 4.64 5.54 9.46
N ALA A 361 3.62 6.37 9.70
CA ALA A 361 3.58 7.70 9.07
C ALA A 361 4.66 8.56 9.73
N TRP A 362 5.71 8.90 8.97
CA TRP A 362 6.66 9.96 9.33
C TRP A 362 6.48 11.15 8.36
N PRO A 363 6.33 12.40 8.85
CA PRO A 363 6.13 12.76 10.25
C PRO A 363 4.95 11.98 10.85
N VAL A 364 4.99 11.68 12.16
CA VAL A 364 3.77 11.29 12.87
C VAL A 364 2.81 12.40 12.53
N GLY A 365 1.83 12.12 11.66
CA GLY A 365 0.99 13.16 11.09
C GLY A 365 0.55 14.02 12.25
N THR A 366 0.80 15.33 12.18
CA THR A 366 0.35 16.26 13.21
C THR A 366 -1.16 16.28 13.11
N ILE A 367 -1.81 15.28 13.69
CA ILE A 367 -3.24 15.30 13.84
C ILE A 367 -3.45 16.23 15.03
N ASN A 368 -3.80 17.48 14.73
CA ASN A 368 -4.29 18.40 15.73
C ASN A 368 -5.45 17.69 16.45
N GLY A 369 -5.31 17.52 17.77
CA GLY A 369 -6.38 16.92 18.54
C GLY A 369 -5.98 16.33 19.88
N ASP A 370 -6.83 15.45 20.39
CA ASP A 370 -6.69 14.93 21.75
C ASP A 370 -5.56 13.91 21.84
N ALA A 371 -5.11 13.72 23.07
CA ALA A 371 -4.11 12.73 23.41
C ALA A 371 -4.51 11.99 24.68
N MET A 372 -4.11 10.74 24.76
CA MET A 372 -4.27 9.91 25.94
C MET A 372 -2.95 9.88 26.71
N GLU A 373 -3.01 10.12 28.01
CA GLU A 373 -1.84 10.08 28.88
C GLU A 373 -1.58 8.66 29.37
N TYR A 374 -0.31 8.29 29.39
CA TYR A 374 0.18 7.01 29.89
C TYR A 374 1.30 7.24 30.90
N SER A 375 1.11 6.76 32.11
CA SER A 375 2.14 6.73 33.14
C SER A 375 3.07 5.53 32.96
N MET A 376 4.36 5.71 33.23
CA MET A 376 5.38 4.67 33.11
C MET A 376 5.79 4.11 34.46
N THR A 377 5.83 2.79 34.56
CA THR A 377 6.28 2.06 35.74
C THR A 377 7.33 1.03 35.35
N ALA A 378 8.39 0.88 36.13
CA ALA A 378 9.41 -0.14 35.82
C ALA A 378 8.90 -1.53 36.23
N ARG A 379 9.09 -2.54 35.38
CA ARG A 379 8.78 -3.94 35.69
C ARG A 379 9.71 -4.86 34.93
N GLU A 380 10.44 -5.70 35.67
CA GLU A 380 11.25 -6.81 35.10
C GLU A 380 12.25 -6.35 34.01
N GLY A 381 12.81 -5.14 34.15
CA GLY A 381 13.76 -4.57 33.18
C GLY A 381 13.11 -3.90 31.96
N MET A 382 11.78 -3.82 31.92
CA MET A 382 10.98 -3.10 30.92
C MET A 382 10.21 -1.93 31.55
N LEU A 383 9.66 -1.05 30.72
CA LEU A 383 8.70 -0.03 31.15
C LEU A 383 7.27 -0.48 30.81
N ALA A 384 6.45 -0.65 31.85
CA ALA A 384 5.02 -0.86 31.69
C ALA A 384 4.31 0.49 31.55
N LEU A 385 3.60 0.72 30.44
CA LEU A 385 2.72 1.87 30.34
C LEU A 385 1.33 1.52 30.87
N ARG A 386 0.74 2.47 31.59
CA ARG A 386 -0.63 2.38 32.10
C ARG A 386 -1.36 3.67 31.76
N PRO A 387 -2.59 3.60 31.22
CA PRO A 387 -3.45 4.77 31.10
C PRO A 387 -3.45 5.59 32.39
N ALA A 388 -3.15 6.88 32.30
CA ALA A 388 -3.26 7.79 33.43
C ALA A 388 -4.75 7.98 33.78
N ALA A 389 -5.06 8.20 35.07
CA ALA A 389 -6.45 8.42 35.51
C ALA A 389 -7.12 9.66 34.85
N THR A 390 -6.30 10.57 34.32
CA THR A 390 -6.70 11.77 33.57
C THR A 390 -7.01 11.48 32.10
N SER A 391 -6.90 10.24 31.64
CA SER A 391 -7.14 9.88 30.24
C SER A 391 -8.56 10.21 29.82
N VAL A 392 -8.67 10.85 28.67
CA VAL A 392 -9.94 11.30 28.11
C VAL A 392 -10.80 10.12 27.68
N ASP A 393 -12.06 10.08 28.13
CA ASP A 393 -13.05 9.09 27.68
C ASP A 393 -13.75 9.61 26.41
N PRO A 394 -13.49 9.02 25.23
CA PRO A 394 -14.07 9.48 23.96
C PRO A 394 -15.60 9.40 23.96
N ALA A 395 -16.20 8.45 24.69
CA ALA A 395 -17.65 8.33 24.77
C ALA A 395 -18.26 9.53 25.49
N SER A 396 -17.66 9.94 26.61
CA SER A 396 -18.05 11.15 27.33
C SER A 396 -17.80 12.44 26.53
N MET A 397 -16.70 12.53 25.76
CA MET A 397 -16.47 13.67 24.85
C MET A 397 -17.53 13.74 23.76
N TRP A 398 -17.81 12.62 23.10
CA TRP A 398 -18.81 12.54 22.05
C TRP A 398 -20.20 12.90 22.58
N ALA A 399 -20.59 12.33 23.73
CA ALA A 399 -21.83 12.67 24.42
C ALA A 399 -21.99 14.18 24.63
N ALA A 400 -20.92 14.85 25.05
CA ALA A 400 -20.93 16.29 25.26
C ALA A 400 -20.96 17.08 23.94
N ALA A 401 -20.18 16.66 22.94
CA ALA A 401 -20.09 17.31 21.64
C ALA A 401 -21.42 17.21 20.86
N SER A 402 -22.03 16.02 20.82
CA SER A 402 -23.26 15.76 20.07
C SER A 402 -24.50 16.36 20.72
N SER A 403 -24.49 16.65 22.03
CA SER A 403 -25.66 17.16 22.76
C SER A 403 -25.76 18.68 22.87
N LYS A 404 -24.65 19.42 22.72
CA LYS A 404 -24.58 20.86 23.01
C LYS A 404 -24.28 21.75 21.80
N ALA A 405 -24.31 21.20 20.58
CA ALA A 405 -23.87 21.88 19.36
C ALA A 405 -22.47 22.54 19.50
N ASN A 406 -21.62 22.01 20.39
CA ASN A 406 -20.22 22.43 20.52
C ASN A 406 -19.32 21.27 20.04
N PRO A 407 -19.13 21.13 18.72
CA PRO A 407 -18.33 20.06 18.14
C PRO A 407 -16.83 20.15 18.48
N ASP A 408 -16.37 21.27 19.05
CA ASP A 408 -14.99 21.45 19.48
C ASP A 408 -14.68 20.71 20.78
N LEU A 409 -15.69 20.10 21.43
CA LEU A 409 -15.51 19.26 22.62
C LEU A 409 -14.95 17.87 22.31
N ILE A 410 -14.96 17.45 21.03
CA ILE A 410 -14.26 16.25 20.58
C ILE A 410 -13.32 16.64 19.45
N ALA A 411 -12.04 16.31 19.57
CA ALA A 411 -11.10 16.61 18.50
C ALA A 411 -11.33 15.70 17.28
N PRO A 412 -10.92 16.15 16.06
CA PRO A 412 -11.04 15.37 14.84
C PRO A 412 -10.50 13.95 14.97
N ASN A 413 -9.29 13.80 15.52
CA ASN A 413 -8.59 12.52 15.62
C ASN A 413 -9.32 11.53 16.54
N THR A 414 -9.88 12.01 17.63
CA THR A 414 -10.69 11.22 18.56
C THR A 414 -11.95 10.72 17.90
N TYR A 415 -12.67 11.62 17.23
CA TYR A 415 -13.85 11.24 16.45
C TYR A 415 -13.49 10.20 15.38
N GLN A 416 -12.46 10.45 14.57
CA GLN A 416 -12.08 9.58 13.46
C GLN A 416 -11.71 8.17 13.91
N ALA A 417 -10.93 8.06 14.99
CA ALA A 417 -10.55 6.77 15.57
C ALA A 417 -11.76 6.04 16.16
N TYR A 418 -12.66 6.79 16.81
CA TYR A 418 -13.84 6.23 17.48
C TYR A 418 -14.87 5.74 16.46
N PHE A 419 -15.25 6.60 15.51
CA PHE A 419 -16.12 6.27 14.38
C PHE A 419 -15.55 5.11 13.57
N GLY A 420 -14.26 5.16 13.21
CA GLY A 420 -13.63 4.11 12.41
C GLY A 420 -13.66 2.73 13.05
N GLY A 421 -13.57 2.66 14.39
CA GLY A 421 -13.70 1.41 15.15
C GLY A 421 -15.14 0.89 15.17
N GLN A 422 -16.11 1.75 15.44
CA GLN A 422 -17.54 1.37 15.46
C GLN A 422 -18.08 1.05 14.05
N LEU A 423 -17.56 1.73 13.01
CA LEU A 423 -17.90 1.44 11.61
C LEU A 423 -17.49 0.01 11.21
N SER A 424 -16.35 -0.49 11.72
CA SER A 424 -15.93 -1.88 11.47
C SER A 424 -16.85 -2.92 12.10
N GLU A 425 -17.65 -2.56 13.11
CA GLU A 425 -18.68 -3.45 13.67
C GLU A 425 -19.93 -3.49 12.78
N LEU A 426 -20.32 -2.33 12.21
CA LEU A 426 -21.43 -2.24 11.27
C LEU A 426 -21.07 -2.87 9.90
N TYR A 427 -19.85 -2.63 9.43
CA TYR A 427 -19.30 -3.12 8.18
C TYR A 427 -17.95 -3.79 8.45
N PRO A 428 -17.89 -5.13 8.65
CA PRO A 428 -16.66 -5.87 8.84
C PRO A 428 -15.65 -5.58 7.72
N SER A 429 -14.68 -4.72 8.03
CA SER A 429 -13.76 -4.13 7.05
C SER A 429 -12.52 -3.57 7.74
N HIS A 430 -11.50 -3.28 6.94
CA HIS A 430 -10.27 -2.65 7.40
C HIS A 430 -9.78 -1.59 6.40
N VAL A 431 -9.09 -0.55 6.89
CA VAL A 431 -8.59 0.55 6.04
C VAL A 431 -7.42 0.06 5.18
N VAL A 432 -7.57 0.13 3.86
CA VAL A 432 -6.52 -0.13 2.86
C VAL A 432 -5.98 1.14 2.23
N SER A 433 -6.67 2.26 2.32
CA SER A 433 -6.10 3.56 1.95
C SER A 433 -6.79 4.66 2.75
N GLU A 434 -6.09 5.75 3.00
CA GLU A 434 -6.66 6.91 3.66
C GLU A 434 -6.03 8.16 3.08
N ILE A 435 -6.88 9.04 2.56
CA ILE A 435 -6.49 10.32 1.99
C ILE A 435 -6.92 11.39 3.01
N PRO A 436 -5.96 11.93 3.80
CA PRO A 436 -6.27 13.02 4.72
C PRO A 436 -6.58 14.31 3.96
N CYS A 437 -7.33 15.23 4.59
CA CYS A 437 -7.40 16.61 4.13
C CYS A 437 -6.02 17.26 4.22
N GLU A 438 -5.66 18.08 3.24
CA GLU A 438 -4.43 18.88 3.30
C GLU A 438 -4.54 19.99 4.36
N ASP A 439 -5.74 20.54 4.54
CA ASP A 439 -6.06 21.49 5.60
C ASP A 439 -6.78 20.80 6.76
N PRO A 440 -6.17 20.70 7.96
CA PRO A 440 -6.79 20.08 9.13
C PRO A 440 -8.02 20.82 9.66
N ASP A 441 -8.21 22.08 9.25
CA ASP A 441 -9.38 22.89 9.64
C ASP A 441 -10.55 22.74 8.63
N GLU A 442 -10.33 22.08 7.48
CA GLU A 442 -11.36 21.78 6.48
C GLU A 442 -11.92 20.36 6.60
N LEU A 443 -13.16 20.18 6.11
CA LEU A 443 -13.86 18.90 6.11
C LEU A 443 -13.97 18.32 4.68
N PRO A 444 -13.87 16.98 4.49
CA PRO A 444 -13.69 15.96 5.53
C PRO A 444 -12.24 15.91 6.00
N HIS A 445 -12.01 15.65 7.29
CA HIS A 445 -10.66 15.44 7.81
C HIS A 445 -9.94 14.27 7.11
N SER A 446 -10.65 13.23 6.64
CA SER A 446 -10.12 12.24 5.69
C SER A 446 -11.20 11.50 4.91
N VAL A 447 -10.80 10.86 3.80
CA VAL A 447 -11.58 9.84 3.09
C VAL A 447 -10.84 8.50 3.18
N GLN A 448 -11.53 7.45 3.63
CA GLN A 448 -10.97 6.13 3.83
C GLN A 448 -11.48 5.15 2.78
N VAL A 449 -10.56 4.37 2.22
CA VAL A 449 -10.87 3.17 1.43
C VAL A 449 -10.69 1.97 2.34
N ARG A 450 -11.71 1.13 2.45
CA ARG A 450 -11.74 -0.04 3.33
C ARG A 450 -12.05 -1.29 2.54
N GLU A 451 -11.27 -2.36 2.70
CA GLU A 451 -11.59 -3.65 2.11
C GLU A 451 -12.51 -4.43 3.06
N CYS A 452 -13.60 -4.97 2.50
CA CYS A 452 -14.59 -5.75 3.24
C CYS A 452 -14.09 -7.16 3.55
N HIS A 453 -14.43 -7.69 4.73
CA HIS A 453 -14.04 -9.05 5.15
C HIS A 453 -15.09 -10.11 4.80
N ASP A 454 -16.37 -9.74 4.85
CA ASP A 454 -17.51 -10.65 4.72
C ASP A 454 -18.13 -10.67 3.31
N ARG A 455 -17.64 -9.81 2.42
CA ARG A 455 -18.14 -9.63 1.06
C ARG A 455 -17.06 -9.03 0.15
N PRO A 456 -17.13 -9.26 -1.18
CA PRO A 456 -16.18 -8.66 -2.11
C PRO A 456 -16.38 -7.15 -2.24
N GLY A 457 -15.28 -6.44 -2.51
CA GLY A 457 -15.27 -5.01 -2.81
C GLY A 457 -14.73 -4.14 -1.69
N TYR A 458 -14.85 -2.83 -1.91
CA TYR A 458 -14.29 -1.77 -1.08
C TYR A 458 -15.36 -0.76 -0.67
N LEU A 459 -15.23 -0.22 0.53
CA LEU A 459 -16.00 0.92 1.03
C LEU A 459 -15.14 2.17 0.91
N ILE A 460 -15.64 3.19 0.23
CA ILE A 460 -15.05 4.53 0.22
C ILE A 460 -15.93 5.39 1.11
N VAL A 461 -15.40 5.79 2.26
CA VAL A 461 -16.18 6.44 3.33
C VAL A 461 -15.52 7.72 3.79
N THR A 462 -16.30 8.80 3.95
CA THR A 462 -15.81 10.01 4.60
C THR A 462 -15.61 9.76 6.08
N ASN A 463 -14.60 10.38 6.69
CA ASN A 463 -14.36 10.27 8.11
C ASN A 463 -14.00 11.64 8.69
N GLY A 464 -15.01 12.29 9.26
CA GLY A 464 -14.85 13.57 9.95
C GLY A 464 -16.05 14.49 9.84
N PHE A 465 -16.97 14.26 8.89
CA PHE A 465 -18.16 15.10 8.70
C PHE A 465 -19.18 14.90 9.80
N GLY A 466 -19.45 13.65 10.16
CA GLY A 466 -20.44 13.29 11.17
C GLY A 466 -20.07 13.78 12.56
N ARG A 467 -18.84 14.26 12.77
CA ARG A 467 -18.43 14.99 13.98
C ARG A 467 -19.29 16.23 14.19
N LEU A 468 -19.67 16.90 13.11
CA LEU A 468 -20.50 18.08 13.13
C LEU A 468 -21.98 17.71 12.95
N VAL A 469 -22.86 18.51 13.55
CA VAL A 469 -24.28 18.47 13.23
C VAL A 469 -24.47 19.08 11.84
N GLN A 470 -25.23 18.41 10.97
CA GLN A 470 -25.63 18.96 9.68
C GLN A 470 -26.42 20.27 9.86
N ARG A 471 -26.24 21.22 8.95
CA ARG A 471 -27.02 22.47 9.00
C ARG A 471 -28.48 22.20 8.66
N GLY A 472 -29.40 22.90 9.33
CA GLY A 472 -30.85 22.66 9.19
C GLY A 472 -31.41 21.53 10.08
N ASP A 473 -30.67 21.17 11.14
CA ASP A 473 -30.90 20.04 12.06
C ASP A 473 -32.34 19.86 12.56
N ASP A 474 -33.09 20.96 12.79
CA ASP A 474 -34.49 20.90 13.25
C ASP A 474 -35.41 20.02 12.38
N LYS A 475 -34.99 19.70 11.15
CA LYS A 475 -35.70 18.84 10.21
C LYS A 475 -34.91 17.61 9.75
N ALA A 476 -33.67 17.44 10.21
CA ALA A 476 -32.82 16.34 9.80
C ALA A 476 -33.22 15.04 10.52
N SER A 477 -33.44 13.98 9.75
CA SER A 477 -33.55 12.62 10.28
C SER A 477 -32.17 12.01 10.61
N ALA A 478 -31.10 12.62 10.07
CA ALA A 478 -29.71 12.20 10.23
C ALA A 478 -28.84 13.39 10.67
N PRO A 479 -28.94 13.86 11.93
CA PRO A 479 -28.20 15.05 12.41
C PRO A 479 -26.69 14.94 12.19
N HIS A 480 -26.14 13.74 12.36
CA HIS A 480 -24.73 13.42 12.15
C HIS A 480 -24.64 12.40 11.03
N ALA A 481 -23.87 12.69 9.98
CA ALA A 481 -23.79 11.82 8.82
C ALA A 481 -22.38 11.69 8.24
N GLU A 482 -22.09 10.52 7.68
CA GLU A 482 -20.93 10.27 6.82
C GLU A 482 -21.42 9.70 5.48
N LEU A 483 -20.71 9.99 4.40
CA LEU A 483 -20.98 9.44 3.08
C LEU A 483 -20.20 8.15 2.87
N LEU A 484 -20.83 7.18 2.21
CA LEU A 484 -20.21 5.91 1.88
C LEU A 484 -20.57 5.47 0.46
N ALA A 485 -19.60 5.02 -0.33
CA ALA A 485 -19.81 4.27 -1.57
C ALA A 485 -19.27 2.84 -1.40
N TRP A 486 -19.99 1.84 -1.91
CA TRP A 486 -19.53 0.45 -1.95
C TRP A 486 -19.30 0.02 -3.39
N VAL A 487 -18.05 -0.29 -3.71
CA VAL A 487 -17.53 -0.51 -5.07
C VAL A 487 -16.76 -1.82 -5.19
N ASP A 488 -16.56 -2.34 -6.39
CA ASP A 488 -15.80 -3.59 -6.61
C ASP A 488 -14.29 -3.34 -6.68
N THR A 489 -13.93 -2.15 -7.15
CA THR A 489 -12.59 -1.61 -7.32
C THR A 489 -12.63 -0.12 -6.98
N TYR A 490 -11.49 0.48 -6.64
CA TYR A 490 -11.41 1.91 -6.34
C TYR A 490 -10.27 2.56 -7.12
N ASP A 491 -10.47 3.83 -7.45
CA ASP A 491 -9.46 4.71 -8.02
C ASP A 491 -9.49 6.08 -7.31
N PHE A 492 -8.57 6.95 -7.68
CA PHE A 492 -8.47 8.27 -7.06
C PHE A 492 -9.66 9.19 -7.39
N ASP A 493 -10.24 9.07 -8.58
CA ASP A 493 -11.31 9.95 -9.04
C ASP A 493 -12.60 9.68 -8.26
N LEU A 494 -12.91 8.40 -8.01
CA LEU A 494 -14.04 8.02 -7.18
C LEU A 494 -13.85 8.44 -5.72
N VAL A 495 -12.66 8.29 -5.17
CA VAL A 495 -12.37 8.75 -3.80
C VAL A 495 -12.49 10.27 -3.69
N SER A 496 -12.00 10.99 -4.70
CA SER A 496 -12.15 12.44 -4.82
C SER A 496 -13.62 12.87 -4.94
N LEU A 497 -14.44 12.14 -5.71
CA LEU A 497 -15.88 12.39 -5.82
C LEU A 497 -16.59 12.27 -4.48
N VAL A 498 -16.36 11.18 -3.74
CA VAL A 498 -16.96 10.97 -2.40
C VAL A 498 -16.55 12.08 -1.44
N GLY A 499 -15.26 12.44 -1.43
CA GLY A 499 -14.75 13.55 -0.63
C GLY A 499 -15.42 14.88 -0.94
N ARG A 500 -15.51 15.26 -2.23
CA ARG A 500 -16.13 16.51 -2.69
C ARG A 500 -17.61 16.59 -2.35
N LEU A 501 -18.36 15.51 -2.54
CA LEU A 501 -19.79 15.48 -2.20
C LEU A 501 -20.00 15.66 -0.70
N GLY A 502 -19.11 15.10 0.12
CA GLY A 502 -19.15 15.35 1.56
C GLY A 502 -18.91 16.82 1.90
N THR A 503 -17.99 17.50 1.21
CA THR A 503 -17.74 18.94 1.44
C THR A 503 -19.00 19.76 1.13
N ILE A 504 -19.78 19.36 0.11
CA ILE A 504 -21.06 20.00 -0.22
C ILE A 504 -22.10 19.77 0.88
N MET A 505 -22.16 18.57 1.49
CA MET A 505 -23.05 18.27 2.62
C MET A 505 -22.85 19.24 3.80
N HIS A 506 -21.62 19.73 4.00
CA HIS A 506 -21.28 20.72 5.04
C HIS A 506 -21.02 22.12 4.49
N SER A 507 -21.62 22.46 3.33
CA SER A 507 -21.51 23.78 2.72
C SER A 507 -21.73 24.91 3.73
N PRO A 508 -20.92 26.00 3.69
CA PRO A 508 -21.09 27.15 4.56
C PRO A 508 -22.34 27.99 4.21
N ASP A 509 -23.09 27.62 3.18
CA ASP A 509 -24.34 28.29 2.80
C ASP A 509 -25.44 28.03 3.87
N PRO A 510 -26.00 29.06 4.52
CA PRO A 510 -27.04 28.91 5.53
C PRO A 510 -28.35 28.31 5.00
N ASP A 511 -28.58 28.33 3.68
CA ASP A 511 -29.79 27.79 3.06
C ASP A 511 -29.65 26.31 2.65
N SER A 512 -28.47 25.71 2.87
CA SER A 512 -28.25 24.28 2.60
C SER A 512 -29.07 23.42 3.56
N ALA A 513 -29.95 22.58 3.00
CA ALA A 513 -30.72 21.61 3.76
C ALA A 513 -29.85 20.43 4.20
N ALA A 514 -30.11 19.87 5.39
CA ALA A 514 -29.50 18.64 5.85
C ALA A 514 -29.84 17.49 4.89
N TRP A 515 -28.86 16.62 4.65
CA TRP A 515 -29.02 15.45 3.79
C TRP A 515 -29.57 14.28 4.59
N ASN A 516 -30.52 13.58 3.98
CA ASN A 516 -31.27 12.47 4.57
C ASN A 516 -31.31 11.27 3.63
N PRO A 517 -31.56 10.06 4.14
CA PRO A 517 -31.93 8.94 3.29
C PRO A 517 -33.15 9.27 2.42
N GLY A 518 -33.04 8.98 1.12
CA GLY A 518 -34.03 9.31 0.10
C GLY A 518 -33.72 10.59 -0.68
N ASP A 519 -32.79 11.43 -0.22
CA ASP A 519 -32.40 12.63 -0.95
C ASP A 519 -31.65 12.27 -2.23
N THR A 520 -31.83 13.12 -3.25
CA THR A 520 -31.22 12.94 -4.56
C THR A 520 -30.27 14.09 -4.87
N LEU A 521 -29.08 13.78 -5.35
CA LEU A 521 -28.05 14.73 -5.72
C LEU A 521 -27.94 14.79 -7.24
N ALA A 522 -28.02 16.01 -7.77
CA ALA A 522 -27.70 16.29 -9.17
C ALA A 522 -26.18 16.26 -9.34
N ALA A 523 -25.64 15.07 -9.58
CA ALA A 523 -24.23 14.84 -9.88
C ALA A 523 -24.12 14.29 -11.30
N SER A 524 -24.40 15.14 -12.30
CA SER A 524 -24.29 14.75 -13.71
C SER A 524 -22.80 14.61 -14.04
N LEU A 525 -22.36 13.37 -14.14
CA LEU A 525 -21.03 12.95 -14.58
C LEU A 525 -21.23 12.11 -15.83
N PRO A 526 -21.60 12.72 -16.97
CA PRO A 526 -21.97 12.00 -18.20
C PRO A 526 -20.81 11.16 -18.74
N GLU A 527 -19.57 11.56 -18.48
CA GLU A 527 -18.36 10.79 -18.78
C GLU A 527 -18.28 9.46 -18.02
N LEU A 528 -19.00 9.35 -16.89
CA LEU A 528 -19.12 8.13 -16.07
C LEU A 528 -20.52 7.50 -16.19
N GLY A 529 -21.36 7.93 -17.13
CA GLY A 529 -22.73 7.45 -17.27
C GLY A 529 -23.64 7.71 -16.05
N ILE A 530 -23.21 8.56 -15.10
CA ILE A 530 -23.98 8.87 -13.88
C ILE A 530 -24.80 10.13 -14.13
N GLY A 531 -26.12 9.98 -14.17
CA GLY A 531 -27.07 11.09 -14.27
C GLY A 531 -27.35 11.76 -12.92
N GLY A 532 -27.22 11.00 -11.83
CA GLY A 532 -27.32 11.52 -10.47
C GLY A 532 -27.11 10.44 -9.42
N ILE A 533 -27.25 10.82 -8.15
CA ILE A 533 -27.02 9.95 -6.99
C ILE A 533 -28.23 10.00 -6.07
N VAL A 534 -28.62 8.86 -5.49
CA VAL A 534 -29.62 8.80 -4.42
C VAL A 534 -28.92 8.31 -3.15
N LEU A 535 -29.24 8.95 -2.03
CA LEU A 535 -28.68 8.61 -0.73
C LEU A 535 -29.56 7.57 -0.06
N ALA A 536 -29.05 6.36 0.13
CA ALA A 536 -29.74 5.30 0.86
C ALA A 536 -29.34 5.30 2.34
N ASN A 537 -30.18 4.71 3.18
CA ASN A 537 -29.82 4.46 4.57
C ASN A 537 -28.83 3.29 4.64
N GLY A 538 -27.55 3.59 4.83
CA GLY A 538 -26.48 2.63 5.07
C GLY A 538 -26.40 2.14 6.51
N GLY A 539 -27.41 2.43 7.34
CA GLY A 539 -27.41 2.11 8.76
C GLY A 539 -26.89 3.26 9.62
N SER A 540 -26.71 2.97 10.90
CA SER A 540 -26.24 3.96 11.87
C SER A 540 -25.15 3.34 12.72
N VAL A 541 -24.02 4.04 12.79
CA VAL A 541 -22.90 3.65 13.62
C VAL A 541 -23.23 4.09 15.05
N PRO A 542 -23.39 3.15 16.01
CA PRO A 542 -23.62 3.50 17.39
C PRO A 542 -22.37 4.20 17.93
N MET A 543 -22.57 5.36 18.55
CA MET A 543 -21.50 6.13 19.18
C MET A 543 -21.83 6.29 20.66
N PRO A 544 -21.32 5.38 21.52
CA PRO A 544 -21.70 5.34 22.94
C PRO A 544 -21.68 6.70 23.63
N GLY A 545 -22.73 6.97 24.41
CA GLY A 545 -22.89 8.22 25.16
C GLY A 545 -23.53 9.38 24.38
N GLY A 546 -23.48 9.38 23.04
CA GLY A 546 -24.00 10.47 22.21
C GLY A 546 -24.98 10.02 21.13
N ALA A 547 -25.24 10.93 20.18
CA ALA A 547 -26.07 10.64 19.02
C ALA A 547 -25.36 9.64 18.08
N PRO A 548 -26.07 8.73 17.40
CA PRO A 548 -25.46 7.87 16.40
C PRO A 548 -25.04 8.69 15.17
N VAL A 549 -24.08 8.17 14.41
CA VAL A 549 -23.68 8.73 13.10
C VAL A 549 -24.33 7.90 12.01
N THR A 550 -25.21 8.51 11.23
CA THR A 550 -25.87 7.84 10.09
C THR A 550 -24.90 7.70 8.92
N VAL A 551 -24.90 6.54 8.28
CA VAL A 551 -24.13 6.33 7.05
C VAL A 551 -25.08 6.54 5.87
N LEU A 552 -24.84 7.60 5.09
CA LEU A 552 -25.59 7.90 3.87
C LEU A 552 -24.88 7.20 2.69
N MET A 553 -25.45 6.09 2.25
CA MET A 553 -24.87 5.27 1.19
C MET A 553 -25.22 5.84 -0.19
N MET A 554 -24.20 6.15 -0.98
CA MET A 554 -24.34 6.70 -2.33
C MET A 554 -24.66 5.60 -3.33
N ILE A 555 -25.81 5.71 -4.01
CA ILE A 555 -26.18 4.81 -5.10
C ILE A 555 -26.22 5.61 -6.41
N PRO A 556 -25.32 5.31 -7.36
CA PRO A 556 -25.28 5.99 -8.64
C PRO A 556 -26.45 5.54 -9.51
N MET A 557 -27.00 6.47 -10.29
CA MET A 557 -28.09 6.25 -11.22
C MET A 557 -27.71 6.76 -12.60
N ASN A 558 -28.15 6.06 -13.63
CA ASN A 558 -28.12 6.61 -14.99
C ASN A 558 -29.16 7.74 -15.15
N ASP A 559 -29.13 8.43 -16.29
CA ASP A 559 -30.04 9.54 -16.57
C ASP A 559 -31.53 9.16 -16.45
N GLU A 560 -31.92 8.00 -16.97
CA GLU A 560 -33.31 7.52 -16.95
C GLU A 560 -33.81 7.21 -15.53
N GLU A 561 -32.97 6.59 -14.71
CA GLU A 561 -33.25 6.35 -13.30
C GLU A 561 -33.33 7.66 -12.52
N TYR A 562 -32.37 8.56 -12.72
CA TYR A 562 -32.34 9.84 -12.03
C TYR A 562 -33.57 10.71 -12.36
N ASP A 563 -33.95 10.77 -13.64
CA ASP A 563 -35.14 11.48 -14.10
C ASP A 563 -36.42 10.96 -13.43
N ARG A 564 -36.51 9.64 -13.20
CA ARG A 564 -37.64 9.03 -12.50
C ARG A 564 -37.68 9.39 -11.01
N VAL A 565 -36.53 9.52 -10.34
CA VAL A 565 -36.51 9.73 -8.88
C VAL A 565 -36.52 11.21 -8.46
N ARG A 566 -35.91 12.11 -9.24
CA ARG A 566 -35.71 13.53 -8.86
C ARG A 566 -37.00 14.31 -8.63
N GLY A 567 -38.14 13.81 -9.10
CA GLY A 567 -39.48 14.39 -8.93
C GLY A 567 -40.31 13.83 -7.76
N GLY A 568 -39.72 13.01 -6.88
CA GLY A 568 -40.42 12.43 -5.70
C GLY A 568 -40.60 10.90 -5.72
N GLY A 569 -39.71 10.15 -6.38
CA GLY A 569 -39.77 8.69 -6.51
C GLY A 569 -38.68 7.91 -5.77
N ALA A 570 -37.75 8.61 -5.09
CA ALA A 570 -36.54 8.00 -4.53
C ALA A 570 -36.83 6.87 -3.53
N ALA A 571 -37.78 7.05 -2.61
CA ALA A 571 -38.11 6.02 -1.62
C ALA A 571 -38.64 4.72 -2.26
N ALA A 572 -39.55 4.83 -3.22
CA ALA A 572 -40.07 3.67 -3.95
C ALA A 572 -38.97 2.97 -4.76
N TRP A 573 -38.10 3.76 -5.39
CA TRP A 573 -36.96 3.23 -6.14
C TRP A 573 -35.96 2.49 -5.24
N LEU A 574 -35.65 3.03 -4.06
CA LEU A 574 -34.77 2.38 -3.08
C LEU A 574 -35.37 1.07 -2.55
N ALA A 575 -36.67 1.03 -2.29
CA ALA A 575 -37.35 -0.20 -1.88
C ALA A 575 -37.23 -1.31 -2.94
N GLU A 576 -37.33 -0.96 -4.22
CA GLU A 576 -37.22 -1.90 -5.34
C GLU A 576 -35.77 -2.33 -5.65
N ASN A 577 -34.81 -1.40 -5.53
CA ASN A 577 -33.46 -1.58 -6.07
C ASN A 577 -32.35 -1.68 -5.02
N PHE A 578 -32.65 -1.47 -3.74
CA PHE A 578 -31.64 -1.48 -2.67
C PHE A 578 -32.07 -2.19 -1.40
N GLU A 579 -33.32 -2.09 -0.95
CA GLU A 579 -33.68 -2.65 0.37
C GLU A 579 -33.53 -4.18 0.46
N ALA A 580 -33.69 -4.90 -0.66
CA ALA A 580 -33.47 -6.34 -0.72
C ALA A 580 -31.96 -6.69 -0.73
N GLU A 581 -31.56 -7.68 0.07
CA GLU A 581 -30.16 -8.06 0.28
C GLU A 581 -29.43 -8.48 -1.01
N ASP A 582 -30.12 -9.22 -1.88
CA ASP A 582 -29.62 -9.63 -3.19
C ASP A 582 -29.34 -8.43 -4.10
N LYS A 583 -30.12 -7.35 -3.97
CA LYS A 583 -29.90 -6.11 -4.71
C LYS A 583 -28.72 -5.31 -4.16
N ARG A 584 -28.57 -5.22 -2.84
CA ARG A 584 -27.38 -4.57 -2.22
C ARG A 584 -26.09 -5.22 -2.66
N ALA A 585 -26.08 -6.55 -2.77
CA ALA A 585 -24.90 -7.31 -3.21
C ALA A 585 -24.46 -6.95 -4.65
N LEU A 586 -25.33 -6.33 -5.46
CA LEU A 586 -25.02 -5.90 -6.83
C LEU A 586 -24.50 -4.47 -6.91
N LEU A 587 -24.48 -3.70 -5.82
CA LEU A 587 -23.98 -2.32 -5.83
C LEU A 587 -22.54 -2.17 -6.35
N PRO A 588 -21.58 -3.04 -5.96
CA PRO A 588 -20.23 -2.99 -6.52
C PRO A 588 -20.22 -3.06 -8.05
N ALA A 589 -20.96 -4.01 -8.62
CA ALA A 589 -21.06 -4.19 -10.07
C ALA A 589 -21.78 -3.01 -10.75
N ARG A 590 -22.71 -2.35 -10.05
CA ARG A 590 -23.42 -1.19 -10.56
C ARG A 590 -22.49 0.02 -10.74
N TRP A 591 -21.63 0.29 -9.77
CA TRP A 591 -20.57 1.31 -9.93
C TRP A 591 -19.68 0.97 -11.12
N HIS A 592 -19.19 -0.28 -11.20
CA HIS A 592 -18.35 -0.73 -12.32
C HIS A 592 -19.00 -0.52 -13.69
N SER A 593 -20.29 -0.87 -13.83
CA SER A 593 -21.03 -0.77 -15.10
C SER A 593 -21.32 0.64 -15.59
N LEU A 594 -21.22 1.64 -14.70
CA LEU A 594 -21.39 3.04 -15.08
C LEU A 594 -20.04 3.66 -15.44
N LEU A 595 -18.98 3.27 -14.74
CA LEU A 595 -17.62 3.74 -15.01
C LEU A 595 -16.98 3.19 -16.31
N HIS A 596 -17.55 2.15 -16.92
CA HIS A 596 -17.05 1.46 -18.12
C HIS A 596 -18.16 1.14 -19.11
#